data_AF-A0A915UXR5-F1
#
_entry.id   AF-A0A915UXR5-F1
#
_cell.length_a   1.000
_cell.length_b   1.000
_cell.length_c   1.000
_cell.angle_alpha   90.00
_cell.angle_beta   90.00
_cell.angle_gamma   90.00
#
_symmetry.space_group_name_H-M   'P 1'
#
loop_
_entity.id
_entity.type
_entity.pdbx_description
1 polymer ?
#
loop_
_entity_poly.entity_id
_entity_poly.type
_entity_poly.pdbx_seq_one_letter_code
_entity_poly.pdbx_strand_id
1 'polypeptide(L)'
;MNDERYEMSDSSKTAFEAEAREERAYYDSLSIADLHALIHERRFGRTGMFWQSLRERATLLTSGWTLLELLERRSVSREARTQAAGVLLHLADCHDWPAEALADDADPEFEARLHELRRVVNARIRAMTA
;
A
#
# COMPACT_ATOMS: atom_id res chain seq x y z
N MET A 1 -34.84 15.53 7.74
CA MET A 1 -33.54 15.46 7.03
C MET A 1 -32.87 14.22 7.59
N ASN A 2 -33.01 13.08 6.89
CA ASN A 2 -32.59 11.78 7.41
C ASN A 2 -31.07 11.64 7.26
N ASP A 3 -30.39 11.53 8.41
CA ASP A 3 -29.06 10.96 8.51
C ASP A 3 -29.18 9.44 8.28
N GLU A 4 -29.09 9.02 7.02
CA GLU A 4 -28.90 7.60 6.68
C GLU A 4 -27.45 7.23 7.00
N ARG A 5 -27.15 6.99 8.28
CA ARG A 5 -25.99 6.19 8.64
C ARG A 5 -26.23 4.79 8.08
N TYR A 6 -25.55 4.47 6.98
CA TYR A 6 -25.50 3.12 6.42
C TYR A 6 -24.79 2.21 7.44
N GLU A 7 -25.52 1.75 8.45
CA GLU A 7 -25.08 0.68 9.33
C GLU A 7 -25.07 -0.61 8.50
N MET A 8 -23.87 -1.12 8.20
CA MET A 8 -23.73 -2.46 7.64
C MET A 8 -24.41 -3.45 8.60
N SER A 9 -25.35 -4.23 8.07
CA SER A 9 -25.99 -5.29 8.84
C SER A 9 -24.94 -6.29 9.36
N ASP A 10 -25.20 -6.92 10.50
CA ASP A 10 -24.29 -7.90 11.13
C ASP A 10 -23.97 -9.07 10.17
N SER A 11 -24.90 -9.43 9.30
CA SER A 11 -24.70 -10.41 8.22
C SER A 11 -23.75 -9.92 7.11
N SER A 12 -23.71 -8.63 6.81
CA SER A 12 -22.80 -8.05 5.82
C SER A 12 -21.39 -7.89 6.38
N LYS A 13 -21.28 -7.56 7.67
CA LYS A 13 -19.99 -7.46 8.36
C LYS A 13 -19.29 -8.82 8.44
N THR A 14 -20.02 -9.85 8.85
CA THR A 14 -19.50 -11.22 8.93
C THR A 14 -19.06 -11.77 7.56
N ALA A 15 -19.80 -11.46 6.50
CA ALA A 15 -19.42 -11.83 5.13
C ALA A 15 -18.10 -11.15 4.68
N PHE A 16 -17.97 -9.83 4.92
CA PHE A 16 -16.74 -9.10 4.59
C PHE A 16 -15.53 -9.59 5.38
N GLU A 17 -15.70 -9.90 6.68
CA GLU A 17 -14.63 -10.47 7.51
C GLU A 17 -14.20 -11.87 7.04
N ALA A 18 -15.13 -12.69 6.53
CA ALA A 18 -14.82 -13.98 5.95
C ALA A 18 -14.04 -13.82 4.63
N GLU A 19 -14.50 -12.96 3.73
CA GLU A 19 -13.80 -12.62 2.49
C GLU A 19 -12.39 -12.10 2.77
N ALA A 20 -12.23 -11.19 3.74
CA ALA A 20 -10.91 -10.69 4.14
C ALA A 20 -10.00 -11.82 4.64
N ARG A 21 -10.52 -12.77 5.43
CA ARG A 21 -9.73 -13.90 5.90
C ARG A 21 -9.26 -14.80 4.75
N GLU A 22 -10.13 -15.09 3.80
CA GLU A 22 -9.80 -15.88 2.61
C GLU A 22 -8.80 -15.17 1.70
N GLU A 23 -9.03 -13.88 1.44
CA GLU A 23 -8.13 -13.02 0.66
C GLU A 23 -6.74 -12.95 1.32
N ARG A 24 -6.70 -12.81 2.65
CA ARG A 24 -5.45 -12.81 3.41
C ARG A 24 -4.71 -14.13 3.30
N ALA A 25 -5.40 -15.25 3.48
CA ALA A 25 -4.81 -16.58 3.36
C ALA A 25 -4.22 -16.82 1.96
N TYR A 26 -4.93 -16.37 0.92
CA TYR A 26 -4.43 -16.41 -0.46
C TYR A 26 -3.11 -15.64 -0.59
N TYR A 27 -3.07 -14.36 -0.21
CA TYR A 27 -1.86 -13.55 -0.37
C TYR A 27 -0.70 -14.02 0.52
N ASP A 28 -0.98 -14.50 1.74
CA ASP A 28 0.03 -15.07 2.63
C ASP A 28 0.70 -16.33 2.06
N SER A 29 -0.01 -17.07 1.20
CA SER A 29 0.52 -18.26 0.52
C SER A 29 1.46 -17.95 -0.66
N LEU A 30 1.39 -16.74 -1.23
CA LEU A 30 2.18 -16.33 -2.38
C LEU A 30 3.61 -15.95 -1.99
N SER A 31 4.59 -16.10 -2.88
CA SER A 31 5.93 -15.55 -2.64
C SER A 31 5.93 -14.02 -2.72
N ILE A 32 6.95 -13.36 -2.16
CA ILE A 32 7.10 -11.89 -2.31
C ILE A 32 7.21 -11.49 -3.80
N ALA A 33 7.87 -12.30 -4.62
CA ALA A 33 7.97 -12.07 -6.06
C ALA A 33 6.60 -12.13 -6.75
N ASP A 34 5.74 -13.08 -6.36
CA ASP A 34 4.37 -13.15 -6.88
C ASP A 34 3.53 -11.94 -6.44
N LEU A 35 3.71 -11.47 -5.21
CA LEU A 35 3.06 -10.23 -4.76
C LEU A 35 3.53 -9.02 -5.58
N HIS A 36 4.82 -8.94 -5.94
CA HIS A 36 5.31 -7.89 -6.85
C HIS A 36 4.72 -7.99 -8.26
N ALA A 37 4.57 -9.20 -8.79
CA ALA A 37 3.90 -9.40 -10.07
C ALA A 37 2.47 -8.86 -10.05
N LEU A 38 1.71 -9.10 -8.97
CA LEU A 38 0.38 -8.53 -8.77
C LEU A 38 0.37 -7.00 -8.70
N ILE A 39 1.41 -6.38 -8.14
CA ILE A 39 1.59 -4.91 -8.17
C ILE A 39 1.71 -4.41 -9.61
N HIS A 40 2.55 -5.06 -10.42
CA HIS A 40 2.74 -4.67 -11.81
C HIS A 40 1.47 -4.89 -12.65
N GLU A 41 0.72 -5.96 -12.38
CA GLU A 41 -0.58 -6.25 -12.99
C GLU A 41 -1.72 -5.36 -12.46
N ARG A 42 -1.49 -4.61 -11.36
CA ARG A 42 -2.49 -3.80 -10.66
C ARG A 42 -3.68 -4.61 -10.15
N ARG A 43 -3.42 -5.82 -9.68
CA ARG A 43 -4.44 -6.76 -9.19
C ARG A 43 -4.41 -6.81 -7.67
N PHE A 44 -5.19 -5.90 -7.08
CA PHE A 44 -5.36 -5.79 -5.64
C PHE A 44 -6.76 -6.28 -5.28
N GLY A 45 -6.86 -7.12 -4.26
CA GLY A 45 -8.14 -7.51 -3.70
C GLY A 45 -8.85 -6.32 -3.03
N ARG A 46 -10.09 -6.53 -2.61
CA ARG A 46 -10.99 -5.44 -2.19
C ARG A 46 -10.92 -5.14 -0.70
N THR A 47 -10.40 -6.08 0.09
CA THR A 47 -10.43 -5.98 1.56
C THR A 47 -9.17 -5.34 2.14
N GLY A 48 -8.20 -4.98 1.29
CA GLY A 48 -6.91 -4.43 1.69
C GLY A 48 -5.92 -5.48 2.19
N MET A 49 -6.29 -6.76 2.19
CA MET A 49 -5.47 -7.85 2.73
C MET A 49 -4.21 -8.10 1.91
N PHE A 50 -4.22 -7.76 0.62
CA PHE A 50 -3.01 -7.69 -0.20
C PHE A 50 -1.91 -6.84 0.46
N TRP A 51 -2.26 -5.60 0.82
CA TRP A 51 -1.32 -4.63 1.38
C TRP A 51 -0.89 -5.03 2.79
N GLN A 52 -1.79 -5.61 3.57
CA GLN A 52 -1.46 -6.11 4.90
C GLN A 52 -0.49 -7.29 4.85
N SER A 53 -0.72 -8.26 3.95
CA SER A 53 0.21 -9.38 3.73
C SER A 53 1.59 -8.87 3.31
N LEU A 54 1.64 -7.93 2.35
CA LEU A 54 2.89 -7.34 1.91
C LEU A 54 3.60 -6.60 3.05
N ARG A 55 2.88 -5.78 3.83
CA ARG A 55 3.42 -5.00 4.95
C ARG A 55 4.11 -5.87 6.00
N GLU A 56 3.50 -6.99 6.35
CA GLU A 56 4.00 -7.87 7.42
C GLU A 56 5.17 -8.76 6.98
N ARG A 57 5.33 -8.97 5.67
CA ARG A 57 6.24 -10.00 5.13
C ARG A 57 7.38 -9.44 4.29
N ALA A 58 7.20 -8.27 3.70
CA ALA A 58 8.23 -7.62 2.89
C ALA A 58 9.31 -6.96 3.74
N THR A 59 10.45 -6.70 3.11
CA THR A 59 11.44 -5.76 3.62
C THR A 59 11.56 -4.56 2.69
N LEU A 60 12.15 -3.47 3.19
CA LEU A 60 12.48 -2.33 2.35
C LEU A 60 13.40 -2.72 1.18
N LEU A 61 14.37 -3.61 1.44
CA LEU A 61 15.33 -4.06 0.42
C LEU A 61 14.64 -4.83 -0.71
N THR A 62 13.67 -5.67 -0.38
CA THR A 62 12.97 -6.50 -1.37
C THR A 62 11.90 -5.74 -2.13
N SER A 63 11.17 -4.84 -1.48
CA SER A 63 9.92 -4.28 -2.03
C SER A 63 9.92 -2.76 -2.23
N GLY A 64 10.93 -2.05 -1.72
CA GLY A 64 10.97 -0.58 -1.72
C GLY A 64 10.86 0.03 -3.12
N TRP A 65 11.60 -0.53 -4.08
CA TRP A 65 11.59 -0.07 -5.47
C TRP A 65 10.26 -0.27 -6.17
N THR A 66 9.69 -1.47 -6.06
CA THR A 66 8.38 -1.80 -6.65
C THR A 66 7.28 -0.89 -6.10
N LEU A 67 7.32 -0.55 -4.82
CA LEU A 67 6.36 0.36 -4.20
C LEU A 67 6.56 1.81 -4.66
N LEU A 68 7.80 2.30 -4.77
CA LEU A 68 8.10 3.62 -5.34
C LEU A 68 7.59 3.75 -6.77
N GLU A 69 7.87 2.76 -7.63
CA GLU A 69 7.38 2.75 -9.01
C GLU A 69 5.86 2.80 -9.09
N LEU A 70 5.15 2.15 -8.18
CA LEU A 70 3.71 2.20 -8.13
C LEU A 70 3.20 3.60 -7.76
N LEU A 71 3.85 4.27 -6.80
CA LEU A 71 3.49 5.64 -6.39
C LEU A 71 3.72 6.68 -7.49
N GLU A 72 4.76 6.49 -8.31
CA GLU A 72 5.07 7.35 -9.46
C GLU A 72 4.08 7.19 -10.64
N ARG A 73 3.24 6.14 -10.63
CA ARG A 73 2.26 5.88 -11.71
C ARG A 73 0.93 6.60 -11.47
N ARG A 74 0.69 7.69 -12.22
CA ARG A 74 -0.58 8.44 -12.22
C ARG A 74 -1.81 7.64 -12.69
N SER A 75 -1.60 6.50 -13.37
CA SER A 75 -2.69 5.62 -13.81
C SER A 75 -3.23 4.68 -12.72
N VAL A 76 -2.64 4.73 -11.52
CA VAL A 76 -3.04 3.93 -10.35
C VAL A 76 -4.03 4.73 -9.52
N SER A 77 -5.06 4.08 -8.99
CA SER A 77 -6.05 4.76 -8.15
C SER A 77 -5.42 5.35 -6.90
N ARG A 78 -6.00 6.46 -6.41
CA ARG A 78 -5.60 7.09 -5.15
C ARG A 78 -5.59 6.08 -3.99
N GLU A 79 -6.59 5.22 -3.90
CA GLU A 79 -6.67 4.18 -2.87
C GLU A 79 -5.45 3.23 -2.89
N ALA A 80 -5.11 2.68 -4.06
CA ALA A 80 -3.96 1.79 -4.19
C ALA A 80 -2.64 2.52 -3.90
N ARG A 81 -2.53 3.79 -4.29
CA ARG A 81 -1.37 4.64 -3.94
C ARG A 81 -1.29 4.91 -2.43
N THR A 82 -2.40 5.21 -1.76
CA THR A 82 -2.43 5.40 -0.30
C THR A 82 -1.96 4.14 0.40
N GLN A 83 -2.48 2.97 0.00
CA GLN A 83 -2.08 1.71 0.60
C GLN A 83 -0.59 1.41 0.36
N ALA A 84 -0.10 1.60 -0.87
CA ALA A 84 1.31 1.43 -1.21
C ALA A 84 2.24 2.38 -0.43
N ALA A 85 1.84 3.65 -0.29
CA ALA A 85 2.57 4.64 0.51
C ALA A 85 2.62 4.21 1.98
N GLY A 86 1.50 3.72 2.54
CA GLY A 86 1.45 3.20 3.90
C GLY A 86 2.40 2.02 4.13
N VAL A 87 2.46 1.08 3.18
CA VAL A 87 3.43 -0.03 3.24
C VAL A 87 4.87 0.51 3.17
N LEU A 88 5.16 1.39 2.21
CA LEU A 88 6.51 1.91 2.00
C LEU A 88 7.01 2.70 3.20
N LEU A 89 6.19 3.59 3.77
CA LEU A 89 6.52 4.36 4.98
C LEU A 89 6.78 3.44 6.17
N HIS A 90 5.99 2.38 6.34
CA HIS A 90 6.21 1.39 7.38
C HIS A 90 7.54 0.65 7.22
N LEU A 91 7.82 0.12 6.02
CA LEU A 91 9.07 -0.59 5.73
C LEU A 91 10.29 0.32 5.84
N ALA A 92 10.12 1.58 5.46
CA ALA A 92 11.13 2.61 5.55
C ALA A 92 11.11 3.32 6.91
N ASP A 93 10.41 2.84 7.94
CA ASP A 93 10.28 3.47 9.27
C ASP A 93 10.33 5.01 9.22
N CYS A 94 9.48 5.59 8.40
CA CYS A 94 9.40 7.02 8.10
C CYS A 94 7.98 7.49 8.42
N HIS A 95 7.89 8.56 9.22
CA HIS A 95 6.62 9.08 9.75
C HIS A 95 6.43 10.56 9.41
N ASP A 96 7.23 11.08 8.47
CA ASP A 96 7.26 12.51 8.11
C ASP A 96 5.99 12.93 7.34
N TRP A 97 5.30 11.98 6.70
CA TRP A 97 4.07 12.21 5.97
C TRP A 97 3.02 11.16 6.28
N PRO A 98 1.72 11.54 6.26
CA PRO A 98 0.65 10.57 6.13
C PRO A 98 0.67 9.96 4.72
N ALA A 99 0.16 8.73 4.58
CA ALA A 99 0.14 8.02 3.30
C ALA A 99 -0.69 8.75 2.23
N GLU A 100 -1.76 9.43 2.65
CA GLU A 100 -2.66 10.20 1.78
C GLU A 100 -1.93 11.37 1.10
N ALA A 101 -0.98 12.01 1.79
CA ALA A 101 -0.19 13.11 1.24
C ALA A 101 0.78 12.66 0.13
N LEU A 102 1.05 11.36 0.04
CA LEU A 102 1.86 10.71 -1.00
C LEU A 102 0.98 10.04 -2.08
N ALA A 103 -0.33 10.10 -1.93
CA ALA A 103 -1.31 9.46 -2.82
C ALA A 103 -2.19 10.45 -3.60
N ASP A 104 -2.11 11.75 -3.27
CA ASP A 104 -2.88 12.80 -3.90
C ASP A 104 -2.06 13.51 -4.98
N ASP A 105 -2.22 13.15 -6.26
CA ASP A 105 -1.51 13.81 -7.37
C ASP A 105 -2.15 15.12 -7.84
N ALA A 106 -3.28 15.51 -7.25
CA ALA A 106 -3.85 16.84 -7.42
C ALA A 106 -3.21 17.87 -6.47
N ASP A 107 -2.52 17.42 -5.42
CA ASP A 107 -1.79 18.30 -4.50
C ASP A 107 -0.52 18.85 -5.19
N PRO A 108 -0.33 20.19 -5.22
CA PRO A 108 0.87 20.80 -5.82
C PRO A 108 2.18 20.36 -5.15
N GLU A 109 2.16 19.92 -3.89
CA GLU A 109 3.33 19.42 -3.17
C GLU A 109 3.60 17.93 -3.41
N PHE A 110 2.72 17.21 -4.10
CA PHE A 110 2.81 15.77 -4.32
C PHE A 110 4.19 15.34 -4.88
N GLU A 111 4.61 15.95 -5.98
CA GLU A 111 5.86 15.63 -6.66
C GLU A 111 7.08 15.90 -5.76
N ALA A 112 7.04 16.98 -4.98
CA ALA A 112 8.11 17.31 -4.04
C ALA A 112 8.22 16.26 -2.93
N ARG A 113 7.09 15.84 -2.36
CA ARG A 113 7.07 14.80 -1.31
C ARG A 113 7.49 13.43 -1.85
N LEU A 114 7.07 13.07 -3.06
CA LEU A 114 7.47 11.81 -3.69
C LEU A 114 8.98 11.78 -4.00
N HIS A 115 9.52 12.88 -4.49
CA HIS A 115 10.96 13.02 -4.72
C HIS A 115 11.77 12.86 -3.42
N GLU A 116 11.31 13.49 -2.36
CA GLU A 116 11.96 13.39 -1.05
C GLU A 116 11.85 11.98 -0.45
N LEU A 117 10.69 11.35 -0.53
CA LEU A 117 10.50 9.95 -0.12
C LEU A 117 11.48 9.02 -0.86
N ARG A 118 11.63 9.21 -2.18
CA ARG A 118 12.60 8.45 -2.98
C ARG A 118 14.03 8.65 -2.48
N ARG A 119 14.41 9.88 -2.12
CA ARG A 119 15.74 10.18 -1.53
C ARG A 119 15.96 9.43 -0.22
N VAL A 120 14.96 9.45 0.68
CA VAL A 120 14.99 8.77 1.99
C VAL A 120 15.11 7.26 1.82
N VAL A 121 14.25 6.66 0.99
CA VAL A 121 14.26 5.21 0.71
C VAL A 121 15.61 4.78 0.13
N ASN A 122 16.15 5.52 -0.84
CA ASN A 122 17.45 5.22 -1.44
C ASN A 122 18.59 5.30 -0.44
N ALA A 123 18.56 6.27 0.48
CA ALA A 123 19.56 6.39 1.52
C ALA A 123 19.51 5.18 2.47
N ARG A 124 18.30 4.75 2.88
CA ARG A 124 18.11 3.60 3.77
C ARG A 124 18.53 2.29 3.12
N ILE A 125 18.10 2.04 1.88
CA ILE A 125 18.52 0.83 1.13
C ILE A 125 20.05 0.76 1.04
N ARG A 126 20.72 1.87 0.70
CA ARG A 126 22.19 1.90 0.63
C ARG A 126 22.85 1.60 1.97
N ALA A 127 22.31 2.12 3.07
CA ALA A 127 22.82 1.84 4.41
C ALA A 127 22.66 0.38 4.84
N MET A 128 21.67 -0.34 4.30
CA MET A 128 21.46 -1.77 4.59
C MET A 128 22.38 -2.70 3.77
N THR A 129 22.93 -2.20 2.67
CA THR A 129 23.80 -2.98 1.75
C THR A 129 25.29 -2.68 1.91
N ALA A 130 25.63 -1.70 2.75
CA ALA A 130 27.01 -1.30 3.04
C ALA A 130 27.57 -2.11 4.22
#